data_AF-A0A8C4VM80-F1
#
_entry.id   AF-A0A8C4VM80-F1
#
_cell.length_a   1.000
_cell.length_b   1.000
_cell.length_c   1.000
_cell.angle_alpha   90.00
_cell.angle_beta   90.00
_cell.angle_gamma   90.00
#
_symmetry.space_group_name_H-M   'P 1'
#
loop_
_entity.id
_entity.type
_entity.pdbx_description
1 polymer ?
#
loop_
_entity_poly.entity_id
_entity_poly.type
_entity_poly.pdbx_seq_one_letter_code
_entity_poly.pdbx_strand_id
1 'polypeptide(L)'
;NPQAVNLGAYKEKLEQALKSYERRLNLIIWRALSQEERDKFEQEEPVSYMEHKEALLQALENLGWPVSYDDVTLLEDEILAGLTYIQQASDLQEATKKEIQRTSKGLQAYKSENTLLRLKPDITNLFK
;
A
#
# COMPACT_ATOMS: atom_id res chain seq x y z
N ASN A 1 4.54 24.20 -4.62
CA ASN A 1 5.00 23.27 -3.56
C ASN A 1 5.96 22.28 -4.20
N PRO A 2 7.29 22.47 -4.09
CA PRO A 2 8.32 21.68 -4.78
C PRO A 2 8.56 20.27 -4.20
N GLN A 3 7.78 19.85 -3.19
CA GLN A 3 8.01 18.64 -2.40
C GLN A 3 6.81 17.69 -2.43
N ALA A 4 5.93 17.78 -3.44
CA ALA A 4 4.97 16.71 -3.68
C ALA A 4 5.77 15.50 -4.19
N VAL A 5 6.30 14.69 -3.26
CA VAL A 5 6.81 13.35 -3.53
C VAL A 5 5.83 12.70 -4.48
N ASN A 6 6.28 12.23 -5.65
CA ASN A 6 5.41 11.54 -6.58
C ASN A 6 5.06 10.16 -5.98
N LEU A 7 4.09 10.17 -5.06
CA LEU A 7 3.63 8.99 -4.34
C LEU A 7 3.10 7.92 -5.30
N GLY A 8 2.56 8.34 -6.47
CA GLY A 8 2.14 7.41 -7.52
C GLY A 8 3.31 6.62 -8.10
N ALA A 9 4.35 7.32 -8.58
CA ALA A 9 5.54 6.68 -9.14
C ALA A 9 6.33 5.88 -8.08
N TYR A 10 6.32 6.33 -6.82
CA TYR A 10 6.88 5.57 -5.70
C TYR A 10 6.16 4.24 -5.52
N LYS A 11 4.82 4.27 -5.41
CA LYS A 11 3.99 3.07 -5.24
C LYS A 11 4.19 2.07 -6.38
N GLU A 12 4.18 2.54 -7.63
CA GLU A 12 4.36 1.67 -8.80
C GLU A 12 5.71 0.93 -8.76
N LYS A 13 6.80 1.63 -8.43
CA LYS A 13 8.12 1.01 -8.29
C LYS A 13 8.17 0.01 -7.14
N LEU A 14 7.53 0.35 -6.02
CA LEU A 14 7.48 -0.51 -4.85
C LEU A 14 6.66 -1.78 -5.12
N GLU A 15 5.53 -1.68 -5.80
CA GLU A 15 4.73 -2.83 -6.25
C GLU A 15 5.52 -3.76 -7.18
N GLN A 16 6.33 -3.22 -8.09
CA GLN A 16 7.21 -4.03 -8.95
C GLN A 16 8.31 -4.75 -8.16
N ALA A 17 8.91 -4.08 -7.17
CA ALA A 17 9.89 -4.69 -6.29
C ALA A 17 9.27 -5.82 -5.46
N LEU A 18 8.08 -5.60 -4.88
CA LEU A 18 7.35 -6.60 -4.10
C LEU A 18 7.04 -7.85 -4.93
N LYS A 19 6.54 -7.69 -6.16
CA LYS A 19 6.33 -8.83 -7.08
C LYS A 19 7.61 -9.64 -7.32
N SER A 20 8.76 -8.96 -7.37
CA SER A 20 10.05 -9.62 -7.55
C SER A 20 10.48 -10.39 -6.29
N TYR A 21 10.24 -9.83 -5.11
CA TYR A 21 10.53 -10.48 -3.82
C TYR A 21 9.61 -11.67 -3.56
N GLU A 22 8.30 -11.52 -3.77
CA GLU A 22 7.33 -12.61 -3.67
C GLU A 22 7.69 -13.76 -4.61
N ARG A 23 7.98 -13.47 -5.88
CA ARG A 23 8.40 -14.48 -6.85
C ARG A 23 9.67 -15.20 -6.40
N ARG A 24 10.65 -14.46 -5.86
CA ARG A 24 11.90 -15.04 -5.37
C ARG A 24 11.66 -15.97 -4.18
N LEU A 25 10.86 -15.52 -3.22
CA LEU A 25 10.51 -16.29 -2.03
C LEU A 25 9.80 -17.61 -2.41
N ASN A 26 8.77 -17.51 -3.25
CA ASN A 26 8.03 -18.67 -3.76
C ASN A 26 8.97 -19.66 -4.45
N LEU A 27 9.87 -19.18 -5.32
CA LEU A 27 10.82 -20.03 -6.05
C LEU A 27 11.84 -20.72 -5.16
N ILE A 28 12.41 -20.02 -4.17
CA ILE A 28 13.42 -20.59 -3.27
C ILE A 28 12.80 -21.71 -2.45
N ILE A 29 11.63 -21.47 -1.85
CA ILE A 29 10.91 -22.46 -1.07
C ILE A 29 10.50 -23.64 -1.95
N TRP A 30 9.88 -23.36 -3.11
CA TRP A 30 9.43 -24.42 -4.02
C TRP A 30 10.58 -25.35 -4.40
N ARG A 31 11.73 -24.79 -4.79
CA ARG A 31 12.93 -25.57 -5.16
C ARG A 31 13.49 -26.42 -4.02
N ALA A 32 13.26 -26.02 -2.79
CA ALA A 32 13.71 -26.71 -1.59
C ALA A 32 12.82 -27.91 -1.21
N LEU A 33 11.54 -27.88 -1.61
CA LEU A 33 10.61 -28.98 -1.37
C LEU A 33 10.96 -30.21 -2.19
N SER A 34 10.74 -31.39 -1.61
CA SER A 34 10.71 -32.66 -2.33
C SER A 34 9.50 -32.72 -3.27
N GLN A 35 9.52 -33.64 -4.24
CA GLN A 35 8.37 -33.84 -5.11
C GLN A 35 7.11 -34.22 -4.32
N GLU A 36 7.26 -35.10 -3.31
CA GLU A 36 6.16 -35.51 -2.43
C GLU A 36 5.52 -34.34 -1.69
N GLU A 37 6.31 -33.39 -1.17
CA GLU A 37 5.77 -32.19 -0.52
C GLU A 37 5.09 -31.25 -1.53
N ARG A 38 5.62 -31.12 -2.77
CA ARG A 38 5.00 -30.31 -3.83
C ARG A 38 3.66 -30.88 -4.30
N ASP A 39 3.56 -32.19 -4.42
CA ASP A 39 2.36 -32.88 -4.90
C ASP A 39 1.14 -32.59 -4.00
N LYS A 40 1.35 -32.28 -2.71
CA LYS A 40 0.28 -31.87 -1.77
C LYS A 40 -0.40 -30.56 -2.12
N PHE A 41 0.23 -29.70 -2.92
CA PHE A 41 -0.34 -28.43 -3.34
C PHE A 41 -1.13 -28.54 -4.65
N GLU A 42 -1.11 -29.70 -5.32
CA GLU A 42 -1.80 -29.95 -6.61
C GLU A 42 -1.47 -28.90 -7.70
N GLN A 43 -0.25 -28.34 -7.65
CA GLN A 43 0.23 -27.34 -8.60
C GLN A 43 1.59 -27.73 -9.17
N GLU A 44 1.78 -27.48 -10.47
CA GLU A 44 3.06 -27.70 -11.15
C GLU A 44 4.04 -26.53 -10.93
N GLU A 45 3.52 -25.36 -10.56
CA GLU A 45 4.27 -24.13 -10.37
C GLU A 45 4.39 -23.73 -8.88
N PRO A 46 5.38 -22.90 -8.52
CA PRO A 46 5.53 -22.38 -7.16
C PRO A 46 4.26 -21.70 -6.65
N VAL A 47 3.69 -22.25 -5.57
CA VAL A 47 2.56 -21.63 -4.87
C VAL A 47 2.97 -20.35 -4.13
N SER A 48 1.99 -19.49 -3.83
CA SER A 48 2.22 -18.27 -3.06
C SER A 48 2.63 -18.58 -1.62
N TYR A 49 3.80 -18.09 -1.19
CA TYR A 49 4.25 -18.23 0.18
C TYR A 49 3.28 -17.61 1.17
N MET A 50 2.80 -16.40 0.88
CA MET A 50 1.93 -15.66 1.81
C MET A 50 0.58 -16.34 2.00
N GLU A 51 0.06 -17.02 0.97
CA GLU A 51 -1.23 -17.72 1.04
C GLU A 51 -1.12 -19.12 1.66
N HIS A 52 0.06 -19.73 1.59
CA HIS A 52 0.30 -21.11 2.05
C HIS A 52 1.38 -21.20 3.13
N LYS A 53 1.62 -20.11 3.87
CA LYS A 53 2.76 -19.95 4.79
C LYS A 53 2.90 -21.13 5.75
N GLU A 54 1.85 -21.45 6.50
CA GLU A 54 1.90 -22.50 7.52
C GLU A 54 2.25 -23.88 6.93
N ALA A 55 1.62 -24.24 5.82
CA ALA A 55 1.87 -25.52 5.15
C ALA A 55 3.31 -25.60 4.61
N LEU A 56 3.81 -24.53 4.00
CA LEU A 56 5.17 -24.47 3.47
C LEU A 56 6.21 -24.51 4.58
N LEU A 57 6.01 -23.79 5.69
CA LEU A 57 6.91 -23.81 6.84
C LEU A 57 6.96 -25.20 7.48
N GLN A 58 5.81 -25.86 7.64
CA GLN A 58 5.75 -27.22 8.16
C GLN A 58 6.49 -28.21 7.25
N ALA A 59 6.34 -28.08 5.92
CA ALA A 59 7.06 -28.91 4.97
C ALA A 59 8.58 -28.68 5.03
N LEU A 60 9.03 -27.43 5.15
CA LEU A 60 10.45 -27.10 5.34
C LEU A 60 11.00 -27.68 6.65
N GLU A 61 10.24 -27.63 7.74
CA GLU A 61 10.63 -28.20 9.02
C GLU A 61 10.76 -29.73 8.96
N ASN A 62 9.81 -30.41 8.31
CA ASN A 62 9.87 -31.87 8.10
C ASN A 62 11.09 -32.29 7.28
N LEU A 63 11.53 -31.44 6.34
CA LEU A 63 12.72 -31.64 5.53
C LEU A 63 14.02 -31.18 6.22
N GLY A 64 13.95 -30.68 7.46
CA GLY A 64 15.11 -30.22 8.22
C GLY A 64 15.70 -28.89 7.74
N TRP A 65 14.88 -27.99 7.20
CA TRP A 65 15.27 -26.69 6.68
C TRP A 65 16.33 -26.78 5.55
N PRO A 66 15.97 -27.33 4.38
CA PRO A 66 16.87 -27.42 3.22
C PRO A 66 17.27 -26.06 2.61
N VAL A 67 16.72 -24.96 3.14
CA VAL A 67 17.05 -23.56 2.80
C VAL A 67 17.33 -22.78 4.07
N SER A 68 18.06 -21.68 3.91
CA SER A 68 18.33 -20.73 4.99
C SER A 68 17.02 -20.15 5.54
N TYR A 69 16.77 -20.38 6.83
CA TYR A 69 15.66 -19.76 7.55
C TYR A 69 15.75 -18.23 7.47
N ASP A 70 16.95 -17.68 7.65
CA ASP A 70 17.21 -16.23 7.63
C ASP A 70 16.90 -15.60 6.26
N ASP A 71 17.14 -16.31 5.16
CA ASP A 71 16.81 -15.81 3.81
C ASP A 71 15.30 -15.76 3.59
N VAL A 72 14.57 -16.75 4.13
CA VAL A 72 13.10 -16.82 4.06
C VAL A 72 12.48 -15.70 4.88
N THR A 73 12.92 -15.52 6.13
CA THR A 73 12.40 -14.47 7.02
C THR A 73 12.74 -13.08 6.53
N LEU A 74 13.96 -12.85 6.04
CA LEU A 74 14.35 -11.56 5.46
C LEU A 74 13.45 -11.17 4.28
N LEU A 75 13.17 -12.09 3.36
CA LEU A 75 12.27 -11.81 2.23
C LEU A 75 10.83 -11.58 2.68
N GLU A 76 10.33 -12.36 3.64
CA GLU A 76 9.01 -12.14 4.22
C GLU A 76 8.91 -10.75 4.86
N ASP A 77 9.87 -10.37 5.70
CA ASP A 77 9.88 -9.08 6.41
C ASP A 77 9.92 -7.90 5.44
N GLU A 78 10.75 -7.97 4.39
CA GLU A 78 10.82 -6.94 3.35
C GLU A 78 9.51 -6.82 2.56
N ILE A 79 8.81 -7.94 2.31
CA ILE A 79 7.49 -7.91 1.66
C ILE A 79 6.48 -7.23 2.58
N LEU A 80 6.41 -7.62 3.85
CA LEU A 80 5.48 -7.02 4.83
C LEU A 80 5.75 -5.52 5.06
N ALA A 81 7.02 -5.13 5.13
CA ALA A 81 7.42 -3.74 5.21
C ALA A 81 6.99 -2.95 3.97
N GLY A 82 7.23 -3.47 2.77
CA GLY A 82 6.80 -2.80 1.54
C GLY A 82 5.28 -2.69 1.41
N LEU A 83 4.51 -3.70 1.80
CA LEU A 83 3.04 -3.63 1.85
C LEU A 83 2.57 -2.52 2.80
N THR A 84 3.23 -2.41 3.97
CA THR A 84 2.97 -1.35 4.94
C THR A 84 3.22 0.03 4.33
N TYR A 85 4.33 0.20 3.59
CA TYR A 85 4.65 1.47 2.94
C TYR A 85 3.68 1.82 1.81
N ILE A 86 3.15 0.84 1.07
CA ILE A 86 2.09 1.07 0.08
C ILE A 86 0.83 1.60 0.76
N GLN A 87 0.44 1.01 1.89
CA GLN A 87 -0.73 1.44 2.64
C GLN A 87 -0.53 2.88 3.16
N GLN A 88 0.61 3.16 3.79
CA GLN A 88 0.94 4.49 4.31
C GLN A 88 0.95 5.55 3.19
N ALA A 89 1.53 5.24 2.04
CA ALA A 89 1.53 6.15 0.89
C ALA A 89 0.11 6.43 0.37
N SER A 90 -0.77 5.42 0.40
CA SER A 90 -2.17 5.55 0.02
C SER A 90 -2.94 6.43 1.01
N ASP A 91 -2.76 6.21 2.31
CA ASP A 91 -3.38 6.99 3.38
C ASP A 91 -2.96 8.45 3.32
N LEU A 92 -1.66 8.71 3.11
CA LEU A 92 -1.12 10.06 2.95
C LEU A 92 -1.70 10.76 1.72
N GLN A 93 -1.83 10.05 0.61
CA GLN A 93 -2.43 10.58 -0.62
C GLN A 93 -3.91 10.92 -0.42
N GLU A 94 -4.65 10.09 0.32
CA GLU A 94 -6.06 10.35 0.64
C GLU A 94 -6.23 11.53 1.61
N ALA A 95 -5.42 11.58 2.67
CA ALA A 95 -5.42 12.70 3.62
C ALA A 95 -5.14 14.03 2.92
N THR A 96 -4.15 14.06 2.01
CA THR A 96 -3.82 15.24 1.22
C THR A 96 -4.98 15.69 0.33
N LYS A 97 -5.66 14.75 -0.33
CA LYS A 97 -6.86 15.04 -1.14
C LYS A 97 -7.98 15.65 -0.29
N LYS A 98 -8.23 15.11 0.91
CA LYS A 98 -9.24 15.63 1.85
C LYS A 98 -8.90 17.05 2.31
N GLU A 99 -7.64 17.33 2.64
CA GLU A 99 -7.19 18.67 3.04
C GLU A 99 -7.34 19.72 1.93
N ILE A 100 -6.98 19.36 0.69
CA ILE A 100 -7.18 20.24 -0.48
C ILE A 100 -8.67 20.54 -0.69
N GLN A 101 -9.54 19.54 -0.55
CA GLN A 101 -10.99 19.73 -0.65
C GLN A 101 -11.57 20.59 0.47
N ARG A 102 -11.08 20.43 1.70
CA ARG A 102 -11.48 21.28 2.85
C ARG A 102 -11.08 22.72 2.62
N THR A 103 -9.83 22.94 2.19
CA THR A 103 -9.27 24.27 1.91
C THR A 103 -10.03 24.95 0.78
N SER A 104 -10.32 24.25 -0.32
CA SER A 104 -11.08 24.81 -1.45
C SER A 104 -12.52 25.16 -1.08
N LYS A 105 -13.21 24.32 -0.29
CA LYS A 105 -14.54 24.63 0.25
C LYS A 105 -14.53 25.84 1.18
N GLY A 106 -13.56 25.93 2.09
CA GLY A 106 -13.40 27.09 2.97
C GLY A 106 -13.16 28.39 2.20
N LEU A 107 -12.31 28.36 1.18
CA LEU A 107 -12.07 29.49 0.27
C LEU A 107 -13.33 29.90 -0.52
N GLN A 108 -14.14 28.94 -0.96
CA GLN A 108 -15.40 29.23 -1.63
C GLN A 108 -16.43 29.86 -0.67
N ALA A 109 -16.59 29.29 0.53
CA ALA A 109 -17.49 29.83 1.56
C ALA A 109 -17.11 31.27 1.95
N TYR A 110 -15.83 31.54 2.17
CA TYR A 110 -15.31 32.88 2.47
C TYR A 110 -15.62 33.87 1.34
N LYS A 111 -15.41 33.47 0.07
CA LYS A 111 -15.72 34.32 -1.10
C LYS A 111 -17.22 34.61 -1.23
N SER A 112 -18.08 33.61 -1.00
CA SER A 112 -19.54 33.81 -1.04
C SER A 112 -20.02 34.75 0.07
N GLU A 113 -19.50 34.59 1.30
CA GLU A 113 -19.90 35.42 2.44
C GLU A 113 -19.46 36.88 2.27
N ASN A 114 -18.23 37.12 1.82
CA ASN A 114 -17.74 38.48 1.52
C ASN A 114 -18.51 39.15 0.38
N THR A 115 -18.96 38.38 -0.62
CA THR A 115 -19.78 38.91 -1.72
C THR A 115 -21.17 39.30 -1.21
N LEU A 116 -21.78 38.49 -0.34
CA LEU A 116 -23.09 38.79 0.27
C LEU A 116 -23.02 39.99 1.22
N LEU A 117 -21.94 40.16 1.98
CA LEU A 117 -21.73 41.34 2.83
C LEU A 117 -21.62 42.63 2.02
N ARG A 118 -21.01 42.58 0.82
CA ARG A 118 -20.91 43.73 -0.11
C ARG A 118 -22.22 44.08 -0.82
N LEU A 119 -23.17 43.14 -0.87
CA LEU A 119 -24.48 43.32 -1.51
C LEU A 119 -25.59 43.70 -0.53
N LYS A 120 -25.30 43.87 0.78
CA LYS A 120 -26.32 44.35 1.73
C LYS A 120 -26.75 45.78 1.32
N PRO A 121 -28.02 46.02 0.99
CA PRO A 121 -28.48 47.36 0.67
C PRO A 121 -28.35 48.24 1.92
N ASP A 122 -27.92 49.49 1.72
CA ASP A 122 -27.78 50.47 2.77
C ASP A 122 -29.17 50.83 3.32
N ILE A 123 -29.54 50.19 4.42
CA ILE A 123 -30.85 50.29 5.09
C ILE A 123 -31.11 51.70 5.69
N THR A 124 -30.15 52.62 5.58
CA THR A 124 -30.30 54.02 6.01
C THR A 124 -31.26 54.86 5.15
N ASN A 125 -31.66 54.39 3.97
CA ASN A 125 -32.61 55.12 3.10
C ASN A 125 -34.07 54.64 3.15
N LEU A 126 -34.43 53.71 4.05
CA LEU A 126 -35.80 53.17 4.15
C LEU A 126 -36.69 53.88 5.20
N PHE A 127 -36.19 54.90 5.88
CA PHE A 127 -36.93 55.69 6.88
C PHE A 127 -36.84 57.20 6.61
N LYS A 128 -37.19 57.64 5.40
CA LYS A 128 -37.48 59.06 5.11
C LYS A 128 -38.93 59.24 4.72
#